data_AF-A0A645HPL7-F1
#
_entry.id   AF-A0A645HPL7-F1
#
_cell.length_a   1.000
_cell.length_b   1.000
_cell.length_c   1.000
_cell.angle_alpha   90.00
_cell.angle_beta   90.00
_cell.angle_gamma   90.00
#
_symmetry.space_group_name_H-M   'P 1'
#
loop_
_entity.id
_entity.type
_entity.pdbx_description
1 polymer ?
#
loop_
_entity_poly.entity_id
_entity_poly.type
_entity_poly.pdbx_seq_one_letter_code
_entity_poly.pdbx_strand_id
1 'polypeptide(L)'
;MPIYERAVPDDPRPRNALINSRGWLAGCVSYVDAKDTNNGAHNAATEAEGNPAAQAAARAIAHASLSIHVSAHSMGIAFYGAAAIAYSQLGLESTQEEYLQVARQAWAKMEAALRKIAVENETAPAKLSWEFWSSRVR
;
A
#
# COMPACT_ATOMS: atom_id res chain seq x y z
N MET A 1 -10.75 -3.45 2.51
CA MET A 1 -9.63 -2.56 2.89
C MET A 1 -9.83 -2.23 4.36
N PRO A 2 -9.74 -3.24 5.23
CA PRO A 2 -10.41 -3.18 6.53
C PRO A 2 -9.85 -2.11 7.47
N ILE A 3 -8.57 -1.75 7.34
CA ILE A 3 -7.94 -0.73 8.20
C ILE A 3 -8.50 0.65 7.92
N TYR A 4 -8.57 1.07 6.65
CA TYR A 4 -9.08 2.40 6.29
C TYR A 4 -10.59 2.50 6.54
N GLU A 5 -11.36 1.53 6.06
CA GLU A 5 -12.82 1.54 6.11
C GLU A 5 -13.37 1.48 7.53
N ARG A 6 -12.62 0.91 8.49
CA ARG A 6 -13.00 0.96 9.90
C ARG A 6 -12.84 2.36 10.50
N ALA A 7 -11.87 3.14 10.03
CA ALA A 7 -11.62 4.49 10.52
C ALA A 7 -12.49 5.55 9.82
N VAL A 8 -12.74 5.36 8.51
CA VAL A 8 -13.51 6.29 7.66
C VAL A 8 -14.48 5.48 6.79
N PRO A 9 -15.60 4.97 7.35
CA PRO A 9 -16.47 4.00 6.68
C PRO A 9 -17.19 4.56 5.45
N ASP A 10 -17.50 5.85 5.45
CA ASP A 10 -18.30 6.49 4.40
C ASP A 10 -17.45 7.13 3.30
N ASP A 11 -16.12 7.00 3.34
CA ASP A 11 -15.24 7.51 2.27
C ASP A 11 -14.91 6.42 1.24
N PRO A 12 -15.51 6.48 0.03
CA PRO A 12 -15.30 5.47 -0.99
C PRO A 12 -14.00 5.67 -1.78
N ARG A 13 -13.27 6.79 -1.60
CA ARG A 13 -12.17 7.18 -2.50
C ARG A 13 -11.08 6.11 -2.63
N PRO A 14 -10.55 5.49 -1.55
CA PRO A 14 -9.59 4.40 -1.70
C PRO A 14 -10.16 3.17 -2.42
N ARG A 15 -11.44 2.85 -2.20
CA ARG A 15 -12.11 1.72 -2.84
C ARG A 15 -12.23 1.93 -4.34
N ASN A 16 -12.69 3.12 -4.71
CA ASN A 16 -12.89 3.53 -6.10
C ASN A 16 -11.58 3.50 -6.88
N ALA A 17 -10.47 3.92 -6.28
CA ALA A 17 -9.15 3.83 -6.91
C ALA A 17 -8.78 2.39 -7.31
N LEU A 18 -9.03 1.40 -6.44
CA LEU A 18 -8.78 -0.01 -6.79
C LEU A 18 -9.75 -0.54 -7.86
N ILE A 19 -11.03 -0.14 -7.78
CA ILE A 19 -12.04 -0.54 -8.75
C ILE A 19 -11.68 -0.02 -10.15
N ASN A 20 -11.38 1.28 -10.27
CA ASN A 20 -11.04 1.87 -11.56
C ASN A 20 -9.70 1.38 -12.10
N SER A 21 -8.72 1.13 -11.24
CA SER A 21 -7.45 0.51 -11.64
C SER A 21 -7.68 -0.89 -12.27
N ARG A 22 -8.54 -1.71 -11.66
CA ARG A 22 -8.96 -3.00 -12.24
C ARG A 22 -9.79 -2.83 -13.51
N GLY A 23 -10.67 -1.84 -13.54
CA GLY A 23 -11.47 -1.50 -14.72
C GLY A 23 -10.59 -1.11 -15.91
N TRP A 24 -9.50 -0.37 -15.67
CA TRP A 24 -8.52 -0.02 -16.71
C TRP A 24 -7.79 -1.26 -17.22
N LEU A 25 -7.33 -2.14 -16.32
CA LEU A 25 -6.72 -3.43 -16.71
C LEU A 25 -7.67 -4.30 -17.54
N ALA A 26 -8.98 -4.19 -17.32
CA ALA A 26 -10.02 -4.87 -18.09
C ALA A 26 -10.43 -4.14 -19.39
N GLY A 27 -9.89 -2.95 -19.66
CA GLY A 27 -10.26 -2.12 -20.81
C GLY A 27 -11.62 -1.41 -20.71
N CYS A 28 -12.24 -1.40 -19.52
CA CYS A 28 -13.57 -0.81 -19.28
C CYS A 28 -13.53 0.64 -18.78
N VAL A 29 -12.37 1.10 -18.31
CA VAL A 29 -12.18 2.44 -17.72
C VAL A 29 -11.00 3.12 -18.40
N SER A 30 -11.11 4.43 -18.67
CA SER A 30 -10.00 5.17 -19.27
C SER A 30 -8.84 5.34 -18.27
N TYR A 31 -7.61 5.54 -18.76
CA TYR A 31 -6.48 5.81 -17.88
C TYR A 31 -6.68 7.09 -17.05
N VAL A 32 -7.32 8.11 -17.64
CA VAL A 32 -7.59 9.39 -16.98
C VAL A 32 -8.52 9.19 -15.78
N ASP A 33 -9.60 8.41 -15.92
CA ASP A 33 -10.54 8.14 -14.83
C ASP A 33 -9.93 7.27 -13.72
N ALA A 34 -9.05 6.32 -14.09
CA ALA A 34 -8.29 5.54 -13.12
C ALA A 34 -7.29 6.41 -12.34
N LYS A 35 -6.65 7.37 -13.02
CA LYS A 35 -5.75 8.33 -12.38
C LYS A 35 -6.50 9.32 -11.49
N ASP A 36 -7.68 9.79 -11.89
CA ASP A 36 -8.48 10.73 -11.11
C ASP A 36 -8.94 10.11 -9.78
N THR A 37 -9.51 8.91 -9.83
CA THR A 37 -9.87 8.18 -8.58
C THR A 37 -8.67 7.86 -7.71
N ASN A 38 -7.50 7.60 -8.30
CA ASN A 38 -6.25 7.48 -7.57
C ASN A 38 -5.85 8.77 -6.84
N ASN A 39 -5.95 9.94 -7.48
CA ASN A 39 -5.76 11.22 -6.80
C ASN A 39 -6.72 11.37 -5.61
N GLY A 40 -7.97 10.91 -5.77
CA GLY A 40 -8.93 10.82 -4.68
C GLY A 40 -8.43 9.99 -3.49
N ALA A 41 -7.81 8.84 -3.73
CA ALA A 41 -7.21 8.02 -2.67
C ALA A 41 -6.00 8.70 -1.99
N HIS A 42 -5.20 9.46 -2.74
CA HIS A 42 -4.13 10.28 -2.16
C HIS A 42 -4.69 11.42 -1.29
N ASN A 43 -5.74 12.11 -1.73
CA ASN A 43 -6.41 13.15 -0.94
C ASN A 43 -7.01 12.57 0.34
N ALA A 44 -7.66 11.40 0.24
CA ALA A 44 -8.19 10.67 1.39
C ALA A 44 -7.09 10.29 2.40
N ALA A 45 -5.88 10.01 1.93
CA ALA A 45 -4.72 9.78 2.80
C ALA A 45 -4.20 11.06 3.46
N THR A 46 -4.22 12.19 2.75
CA THR A 46 -3.86 13.49 3.32
C THR A 46 -4.87 13.91 4.39
N GLU A 47 -6.16 13.77 4.11
CA GLU A 47 -7.24 14.14 5.05
C GLU A 47 -7.32 13.21 6.27
N ALA A 48 -6.81 11.98 6.17
CA ALA A 48 -6.68 11.06 7.30
C ALA A 48 -5.49 11.37 8.22
N GLU A 49 -4.82 12.53 8.04
CA GLU A 49 -3.83 13.04 8.98
C GLU A 49 -4.40 13.08 10.41
N GLY A 50 -3.60 12.65 11.39
CA GLY A 50 -4.05 12.40 12.76
C GLY A 50 -4.55 10.98 13.02
N ASN A 51 -4.77 10.16 11.99
CA ASN A 51 -4.98 8.71 12.11
C ASN A 51 -3.92 7.95 11.29
N PRO A 52 -2.73 7.66 11.86
CA PRO A 52 -1.61 7.07 11.12
C PRO A 52 -1.94 5.73 10.45
N ALA A 53 -2.77 4.89 11.08
CA ALA A 53 -3.19 3.62 10.50
C ALA A 53 -4.07 3.83 9.24
N ALA A 54 -5.04 4.73 9.30
CA ALA A 54 -5.89 5.06 8.16
C ALA A 54 -5.08 5.76 7.05
N GLN A 55 -4.29 6.77 7.39
CA GLN A 55 -3.44 7.47 6.44
C GLN A 55 -2.49 6.51 5.71
N ALA A 56 -1.78 5.64 6.43
CA ALA A 56 -0.92 4.65 5.82
C ALA A 56 -1.71 3.66 4.95
N ALA A 57 -2.90 3.21 5.39
CA ALA A 57 -3.73 2.32 4.59
C ALA A 57 -4.17 2.96 3.26
N ALA A 58 -4.60 4.24 3.28
CA ALA A 58 -4.98 4.95 2.07
C ALA A 58 -3.78 5.18 1.13
N ARG A 59 -2.60 5.51 1.66
CA ARG A 59 -1.37 5.59 0.84
C ARG A 59 -1.02 4.24 0.20
N ALA A 60 -1.14 3.14 0.94
CA ALA A 60 -0.91 1.80 0.39
C ALA A 60 -1.85 1.50 -0.78
N ILE A 61 -3.13 1.88 -0.65
CA ILE A 61 -4.15 1.70 -1.68
C ILE A 61 -3.91 2.60 -2.90
N ALA A 62 -3.52 3.85 -2.69
CA ALA A 62 -3.15 4.76 -3.77
C ALA A 62 -1.94 4.21 -4.57
N HIS A 63 -0.91 3.71 -3.88
CA HIS A 63 0.21 3.05 -4.55
C HIS A 63 -0.19 1.74 -5.25
N ALA A 64 -1.07 0.94 -4.64
CA ALA A 64 -1.57 -0.28 -5.27
C ALA A 64 -2.32 0.01 -6.58
N SER A 65 -3.26 0.96 -6.55
CA SER A 65 -4.07 1.31 -7.72
C SER A 65 -3.25 1.94 -8.84
N LEU A 66 -2.21 2.72 -8.54
CA LEU A 66 -1.36 3.36 -9.55
C LEU A 66 -0.21 2.47 -10.06
N SER A 67 -0.13 1.21 -9.62
CA SER A 67 0.82 0.24 -10.19
C SER A 67 0.59 -0.02 -11.69
N ILE A 68 -0.61 0.32 -12.20
CA ILE A 68 -0.94 0.33 -13.63
C ILE A 68 -0.15 1.38 -14.44
N HIS A 69 0.34 2.44 -13.77
CA HIS A 69 1.14 3.48 -14.41
C HIS A 69 2.60 3.06 -14.51
N VAL A 70 3.19 2.65 -13.38
CA VAL A 70 4.56 2.14 -13.28
C VAL A 70 4.67 1.11 -12.16
N SER A 71 5.38 0.00 -12.43
CA SER A 71 5.53 -1.12 -11.48
C SER A 71 6.20 -0.72 -10.16
N ALA A 72 6.99 0.35 -10.15
CA ALA A 72 7.64 0.88 -8.96
C ALA A 72 6.66 1.28 -7.84
N HIS A 73 5.41 1.61 -8.16
CA HIS A 73 4.40 1.90 -7.13
C HIS A 73 4.08 0.68 -6.25
N SER A 74 4.32 -0.55 -6.72
CA SER A 74 4.13 -1.77 -5.92
C SER A 74 4.94 -1.76 -4.62
N MET A 75 6.11 -1.10 -4.60
CA MET A 75 6.92 -0.94 -3.39
C MET A 75 6.19 -0.12 -2.31
N GLY A 76 5.37 0.85 -2.71
CA GLY A 76 4.54 1.64 -1.79
C GLY A 76 3.52 0.79 -1.02
N ILE A 77 3.05 -0.31 -1.62
CA ILE A 77 2.18 -1.27 -0.94
C ILE A 77 2.93 -1.90 0.24
N ALA A 78 4.20 -2.27 0.03
CA ALA A 78 5.04 -2.84 1.07
C ALA A 78 5.36 -1.83 2.18
N PHE A 79 5.71 -0.59 1.83
CA PHE A 79 6.00 0.46 2.80
C PHE A 79 4.77 0.82 3.64
N TYR A 80 3.72 1.30 2.97
CA TYR A 80 2.57 1.85 3.65
C TYR A 80 1.63 0.77 4.18
N GLY A 81 1.55 -0.39 3.53
CA GLY A 81 0.73 -1.51 4.01
C GLY A 81 1.29 -2.11 5.29
N ALA A 82 2.60 -2.29 5.39
CA ALA A 82 3.23 -2.78 6.62
C ALA A 82 3.09 -1.76 7.76
N ALA A 83 3.28 -0.47 7.49
CA ALA A 83 3.05 0.60 8.47
C ALA A 83 1.58 0.64 8.94
N ALA A 84 0.61 0.55 8.02
CA ALA A 84 -0.81 0.52 8.36
C ALA A 84 -1.16 -0.66 9.28
N ILE A 85 -0.60 -1.84 9.00
CA ILE A 85 -0.77 -3.03 9.84
C ILE A 85 -0.17 -2.81 11.23
N ALA A 86 1.05 -2.26 11.30
CA ALA A 86 1.74 -2.02 12.57
C ALA A 86 0.97 -1.02 13.46
N TYR A 87 0.60 0.15 12.93
CA TYR A 87 -0.22 1.12 13.66
C TYR A 87 -1.59 0.57 14.04
N SER A 88 -2.22 -0.21 13.16
CA SER A 88 -3.52 -0.81 13.46
C SER A 88 -3.46 -1.87 14.57
N GLN A 89 -2.33 -2.55 14.76
CA GLN A 89 -2.21 -3.62 15.76
C GLN A 89 -1.69 -3.11 17.10
N LEU A 90 -0.72 -2.20 17.06
CA LEU A 90 0.01 -1.75 18.25
C LEU A 90 -0.51 -0.43 18.81
N GLY A 91 -1.33 0.32 18.06
CA GLY A 91 -1.70 1.68 18.43
C GLY A 91 -0.57 2.65 18.11
N LEU A 92 -0.50 3.77 18.84
CA LEU A 92 0.50 4.84 18.64
C LEU A 92 1.58 4.90 19.74
N GLU A 93 1.39 4.20 20.85
CA GLU A 93 2.27 4.25 22.03
C GLU A 93 3.37 3.18 22.03
N SER A 94 3.47 2.37 20.97
CA SER A 94 4.51 1.34 20.85
C SER A 94 5.88 1.92 20.49
N THR A 95 6.91 1.16 20.78
CA THR A 95 8.30 1.49 20.44
C THR A 95 8.57 1.29 18.94
N GLN A 96 9.61 1.97 18.44
CA GLN A 96 10.12 1.77 17.07
C GLN A 96 10.39 0.30 16.77
N GLU A 97 11.00 -0.42 17.71
CA GLU A 97 11.41 -1.81 17.56
C GLU A 97 10.20 -2.73 17.39
N GLU A 98 9.13 -2.50 18.18
CA GLU A 98 7.87 -3.25 18.05
C GLU A 98 7.19 -2.99 16.70
N TYR A 99 7.13 -1.74 16.24
CA TYR A 99 6.60 -1.43 14.92
C TYR A 99 7.40 -2.11 13.81
N LEU A 100 8.74 -2.07 13.89
CA LEU A 100 9.62 -2.72 12.92
C LEU A 100 9.46 -4.24 12.93
N GLN A 101 9.22 -4.85 14.10
CA GLN A 101 8.97 -6.28 14.21
C GLN A 101 7.67 -6.68 13.50
N VAL A 102 6.56 -5.96 13.74
CA VAL A 102 5.28 -6.24 13.05
C VAL A 102 5.42 -6.00 11.55
N ALA A 103 6.06 -4.90 11.17
CA ALA A 103 6.27 -4.59 9.76
C ALA A 103 7.17 -5.63 9.05
N ARG A 104 8.15 -6.21 9.75
CA ARG A 104 8.99 -7.31 9.23
C ARG A 104 8.18 -8.54 8.90
N GLN A 105 7.23 -8.89 9.78
CA GLN A 105 6.34 -10.03 9.55
C GLN A 105 5.44 -9.79 8.34
N ALA A 106 4.90 -8.57 8.20
CA ALA A 106 4.09 -8.19 7.04
C ALA A 106 4.91 -8.25 5.74
N TRP A 107 6.14 -7.71 5.76
CA TRP A 107 7.07 -7.77 4.64
C TRP A 107 7.39 -9.20 4.24
N ALA A 108 7.74 -10.07 5.20
CA ALA A 108 8.10 -11.45 4.93
C ALA A 108 6.96 -12.22 4.23
N LYS A 109 5.71 -11.98 4.63
CA LYS A 109 4.53 -12.55 3.95
C LYS A 109 4.39 -12.04 2.51
N MET A 110 4.59 -10.75 2.29
CA MET A 110 4.53 -10.16 0.96
C MET A 110 5.63 -10.66 0.05
N GLU A 111 6.87 -10.68 0.55
CA GLU A 111 8.03 -11.21 -0.16
C GLU A 111 7.82 -12.68 -0.55
N ALA A 112 7.34 -13.51 0.37
CA ALA A 112 7.02 -14.91 0.08
C ALA A 112 5.94 -15.05 -1.00
N ALA A 113 4.92 -14.18 -1.01
CA ALA A 113 3.89 -14.16 -2.04
C ALA A 113 4.44 -13.75 -3.42
N LEU A 114 5.30 -12.72 -3.47
CA LEU A 114 5.93 -12.26 -4.70
C LEU A 114 6.88 -13.33 -5.26
N ARG A 115 7.68 -13.99 -4.41
CA ARG A 115 8.58 -15.07 -4.83
C ARG A 115 7.85 -16.26 -5.45
N LYS A 116 6.62 -16.56 -5.04
CA LYS A 116 5.80 -17.64 -5.63
C LYS A 116 5.35 -17.38 -7.06
N ILE A 117 5.27 -16.10 -7.46
CA ILE A 117 4.83 -15.69 -8.80
C ILE A 117 5.98 -15.12 -9.64
N ALA A 118 7.19 -15.07 -9.10
CA ALA A 118 8.36 -14.57 -9.78
C ALA A 118 8.70 -15.48 -10.98
N VAL A 119 9.11 -14.88 -12.09
CA VAL A 119 9.55 -15.61 -13.27
C VAL A 119 10.90 -16.27 -12.96
N GLU A 120 10.99 -17.57 -13.21
CA GLU A 120 12.24 -18.31 -13.02
C GLU A 120 13.32 -17.78 -13.98
N ASN A 121 14.51 -17.50 -13.45
CA ASN A 121 15.66 -16.96 -14.21
C ASN A 121 15.39 -15.62 -14.93
N GLU A 122 14.57 -14.75 -14.35
CA GLU A 122 14.37 -13.38 -14.85
C GLU A 122 15.71 -12.63 -14.98
N THR A 123 15.94 -11.99 -16.13
CA THR A 123 17.22 -11.30 -16.43
C THR A 123 17.51 -10.13 -15.49
N ALA A 124 16.47 -9.47 -14.99
CA ALA A 124 16.57 -8.32 -14.10
C ALA A 124 15.55 -8.44 -12.95
N PRO A 125 15.79 -9.34 -11.97
CA PRO A 125 14.81 -9.61 -10.94
C PRO A 125 14.62 -8.40 -10.03
N ALA A 126 13.40 -8.24 -9.51
CA ALA A 126 13.09 -7.21 -8.53
C ALA A 126 14.00 -7.34 -7.29
N LYS A 127 14.67 -6.26 -6.92
CA LYS A 127 15.56 -6.21 -5.74
C LYS A 127 14.75 -5.84 -4.49
N LEU A 128 14.44 -6.85 -3.68
CA LEU A 128 13.78 -6.69 -2.38
C LEU A 128 14.85 -6.69 -1.28
N SER A 129 15.11 -5.55 -0.62
CA SER A 129 16.03 -5.44 0.53
C SER A 129 15.31 -4.87 1.74
N TRP A 130 15.31 -5.64 2.83
CA TRP A 130 14.75 -5.21 4.09
C TRP A 130 15.59 -4.13 4.76
N GLU A 131 16.90 -4.19 4.67
CA GLU A 131 17.82 -3.22 5.28
C GLU A 131 17.64 -1.83 4.66
N PHE A 132 17.52 -1.80 3.33
CA PHE A 132 17.17 -0.58 2.60
C PHE A 132 15.78 -0.07 3.00
N TRP A 133 14.82 -0.97 3.19
CA TRP A 133 13.46 -0.64 3.60
C TRP A 133 13.39 -0.08 5.02
N SER A 134 14.00 -0.75 6.00
CA SER A 134 13.91 -0.41 7.43
C SER A 134 14.61 0.90 7.74
N SER A 135 15.65 1.26 6.98
CA SER A 135 16.32 2.57 7.09
C SER A 135 15.42 3.78 6.82
N ARG A 136 14.24 3.57 6.20
CA ARG A 136 13.28 4.61 5.84
C ARG A 136 12.07 4.68 6.78
N VAL A 137 11.92 3.70 7.66
CA VAL A 137 10.87 3.69 8.68
C VAL A 137 11.39 4.46 9.88
N ARG A 138 11.00 5.74 9.95
CA ARG A 138 11.27 6.63 11.08
C ARG A 138 10.00 6.82 11.87
#